data_AF-A0A1L9R8U2-F1
#
_entry.id   AF-A0A1L9R8U2-F1
#
_cell.length_a   1.000
_cell.length_b   1.000
_cell.length_c   1.000
_cell.angle_alpha   90.00
_cell.angle_beta   90.00
_cell.angle_gamma   90.00
#
_symmetry.space_group_name_H-M   'P 1'
#
loop_
_entity.id
_entity.type
_entity.pdbx_description
1 polymer ?
#
loop_
_entity_poly.entity_id
_entity_poly.type
_entity_poly.pdbx_seq_one_letter_code
_entity_poly.pdbx_strand_id
1 'polypeptide(L)'
;MGVAEIRLLRAAFAGEHEDIMMAMLMQNTSEEEGHGLGWVFPLFHHLPSIESVRTDVLEEDENRLPGVEADSSNVSRIAIHHSSLDIFYLVSVLSWCKVLPQFEYSIGRRSSLIGGNPFLNPKTFILNLLRHTQILGVLDIDVEAHISEFTREDNEYPDFERHGGQADLLELAEFNSSIMVPPESFWKQNASLQNFESLKRLSIGVNFLIYCTWTVNAARNNSPSFCLIDSLPPNLEYICIRVYEKGKK
;
A
#
# COMPACT_ATOMS: atom_id res chain seq x y z
N MET A 1 23.24 -8.57 15.90
CA MET A 1 22.60 -9.83 16.29
C MET A 1 21.09 -9.60 16.27
N GLY A 2 20.43 -10.00 15.20
CA GLY A 2 19.00 -9.82 14.96
C GLY A 2 18.61 -10.76 13.83
N VAL A 3 17.63 -11.62 14.12
CA VAL A 3 17.33 -12.87 13.41
C VAL A 3 16.57 -12.58 12.13
N ALA A 4 17.08 -13.03 10.98
CA ALA A 4 16.29 -13.16 9.75
C ALA A 4 15.49 -14.47 9.85
N GLU A 5 14.23 -14.40 10.26
CA GLU A 5 13.31 -15.53 10.19
C GLU A 5 12.36 -15.34 9.01
N ILE A 6 12.83 -15.72 7.81
CA ILE A 6 11.95 -15.93 6.66
C ILE A 6 11.11 -17.18 6.96
N ARG A 7 9.89 -17.00 7.46
CA ARG A 7 8.90 -18.09 7.52
C ARG A 7 8.27 -18.30 6.15
N LEU A 8 9.07 -18.86 5.23
CA LEU A 8 8.53 -19.53 4.04
C LEU A 8 7.70 -20.72 4.55
N LEU A 9 6.37 -20.63 4.40
CA LEU A 9 5.47 -21.72 4.74
C LEU A 9 5.88 -22.97 3.95
N ARG A 10 6.38 -23.96 4.68
CA ARG A 10 6.74 -25.34 4.29
C ARG A 10 5.68 -26.11 3.45
N ALA A 11 4.55 -25.50 3.13
CA ALA A 11 3.42 -26.19 2.52
C ALA A 11 3.38 -26.11 0.98
N ALA A 12 4.15 -25.23 0.34
CA ALA A 12 4.03 -24.99 -1.11
C ALA A 12 5.01 -25.79 -2.00
N PHE A 13 6.06 -26.40 -1.44
CA PHE A 13 7.11 -27.04 -2.23
C PHE A 13 7.40 -28.46 -1.72
N ALA A 14 6.60 -29.42 -2.14
CA ALA A 14 7.01 -30.82 -2.14
C ALA A 14 7.59 -31.13 -3.53
N GLY A 15 8.90 -30.89 -3.73
CA GLY A 15 9.61 -31.21 -4.97
C GLY A 15 10.80 -30.28 -5.27
N GLU A 16 11.54 -30.60 -6.33
CA GLU A 16 12.82 -30.03 -6.83
C GLU A 16 12.92 -28.48 -6.91
N HIS A 17 11.81 -27.76 -6.69
CA HIS A 17 11.75 -26.30 -6.64
C HIS A 17 12.19 -25.69 -5.30
N GLU A 18 12.18 -26.47 -4.20
CA GLU A 18 12.70 -26.01 -2.90
C GLU A 18 14.22 -25.77 -2.97
N ASP A 19 14.94 -26.65 -3.68
CA ASP A 19 16.39 -26.55 -3.86
C ASP A 19 16.80 -25.37 -4.75
N ILE A 20 15.98 -24.99 -5.75
CA ILE A 20 16.27 -23.84 -6.62
C ILE A 20 16.03 -22.51 -5.88
N MET A 21 14.94 -22.40 -5.12
CA MET A 21 14.68 -21.22 -4.28
C MET A 21 15.71 -21.09 -3.16
N MET A 22 16.07 -22.19 -2.50
CA MET A 22 17.13 -22.19 -1.49
C MET A 22 18.50 -21.92 -2.11
N ALA A 23 18.80 -22.40 -3.32
CA ALA A 23 20.04 -22.06 -4.03
C ALA A 23 20.08 -20.57 -4.43
N MET A 24 18.96 -19.98 -4.85
CA MET A 24 18.87 -18.54 -5.14
C MET A 24 19.01 -17.69 -3.87
N LEU A 25 18.42 -18.13 -2.75
CA LEU A 25 18.58 -17.48 -1.44
C LEU A 25 20.00 -17.66 -0.88
N MET A 26 20.65 -18.80 -1.10
CA MET A 26 21.99 -19.11 -0.60
C MET A 26 23.10 -18.50 -1.46
N GLN A 27 22.96 -18.42 -2.79
CA GLN A 27 23.97 -17.81 -3.68
C GLN A 27 24.13 -16.29 -3.43
N ASN A 28 23.11 -15.62 -2.92
CA ASN A 28 23.17 -14.19 -2.56
C ASN A 28 23.53 -13.93 -1.10
N THR A 29 23.81 -14.96 -0.30
CA THR A 29 24.32 -14.78 1.07
C THR A 29 25.85 -14.79 1.16
N SER A 30 26.55 -14.96 0.03
CA SER A 30 28.02 -15.02 -0.02
C SER A 30 28.72 -13.75 -0.54
N GLU A 31 28.00 -12.68 -0.86
CA GLU A 31 28.62 -11.39 -1.20
C GLU A 31 28.04 -10.29 -0.31
N GLU A 32 28.94 -9.63 0.45
CA GLU A 32 28.65 -8.55 1.41
C GLU A 32 28.27 -7.23 0.72
N GLU A 33 27.20 -7.21 -0.08
CA GLU A 33 26.62 -5.95 -0.56
C GLU A 33 25.13 -5.89 -0.20
N GLY A 34 24.75 -4.81 0.48
CA GLY A 34 23.46 -4.61 1.14
C GLY A 34 22.29 -4.43 0.16
N HIS A 35 21.97 -5.46 -0.60
CA HIS A 35 20.79 -5.50 -1.44
C HIS A 35 19.55 -5.78 -0.58
N GLY A 36 18.68 -4.77 -0.44
CA GLY A 36 17.40 -4.89 0.25
C GLY A 36 16.54 -6.01 -0.33
N LEU A 37 15.73 -6.66 0.50
CA LEU A 37 14.89 -7.81 0.10
C LEU A 37 13.73 -7.46 -0.86
N GLY A 38 13.65 -6.20 -1.32
CA GLY A 38 12.61 -5.67 -2.21
C GLY A 38 12.48 -6.41 -3.54
N TRP A 39 13.56 -7.02 -4.03
CA TRP A 39 13.58 -7.82 -5.28
C TRP A 39 12.93 -9.20 -5.14
N VAL A 40 12.73 -9.70 -3.91
CA VAL A 40 12.14 -11.03 -3.67
C VAL A 40 10.62 -10.97 -3.76
N PHE A 41 10.01 -9.85 -3.37
CA PHE A 41 8.56 -9.70 -3.32
C PHE A 41 7.88 -9.92 -4.69
N PRO A 42 8.43 -9.42 -5.82
CA PRO A 42 7.95 -9.73 -7.17
C PRO A 42 8.07 -11.22 -7.51
N LEU A 43 9.07 -11.96 -7.03
CA LEU A 43 9.24 -13.37 -7.42
C LEU A 43 8.04 -14.25 -7.04
N PHE A 44 7.28 -13.86 -6.02
CA PHE A 44 6.10 -14.60 -5.58
C PHE A 44 4.88 -14.40 -6.49
N HIS A 45 4.83 -13.35 -7.32
CA HIS A 45 3.63 -13.04 -8.10
C HIS A 45 3.33 -14.08 -9.19
N HIS A 46 4.36 -14.82 -9.64
CA HIS A 46 4.22 -15.88 -10.64
C HIS A 46 3.98 -17.28 -10.05
N LEU A 47 4.01 -17.44 -8.73
CA LEU A 47 3.90 -18.75 -8.10
C LEU A 47 2.43 -19.09 -7.85
N PRO A 48 1.82 -20.03 -8.61
CA PRO A 48 0.38 -20.21 -8.65
C PRO A 48 -0.22 -20.72 -7.33
N SER A 49 0.58 -21.37 -6.49
CA SER A 49 0.16 -21.91 -5.19
C SER A 49 0.26 -20.90 -4.03
N ILE A 50 0.82 -19.70 -4.26
CA ILE A 50 0.99 -18.71 -3.20
C ILE A 50 -0.22 -17.78 -3.19
N GLU A 51 -0.97 -17.83 -2.10
CA GLU A 51 -2.14 -16.98 -1.87
C GLU A 51 -1.91 -15.89 -0.84
N SER A 52 -0.81 -15.94 -0.08
CA SER A 52 -0.54 -14.99 0.99
C SER A 52 0.94 -14.69 1.10
N VAL A 53 1.26 -13.42 1.25
CA VAL A 53 2.62 -12.93 1.47
C VAL A 53 2.61 -12.06 2.70
N ARG A 54 3.54 -12.35 3.62
CA ARG A 54 3.81 -11.52 4.78
C ARG A 54 5.29 -11.21 4.86
N THR A 55 5.62 -9.96 5.10
CA THR A 55 6.99 -9.51 5.28
C THR A 55 7.06 -8.41 6.34
N ASP A 56 8.21 -8.35 6.99
CA ASP A 56 8.56 -7.35 7.99
C ASP A 56 9.87 -6.69 7.54
N VAL A 57 9.96 -5.36 7.64
CA VAL A 57 11.17 -4.59 7.28
C VAL A 57 11.57 -4.78 5.81
N LEU A 58 10.59 -4.68 4.91
CA LEU A 58 10.84 -4.66 3.47
C LEU A 58 11.51 -3.34 3.08
N GLU A 59 12.58 -3.46 2.31
CA GLU A 59 13.36 -2.35 1.77
C GLU A 59 13.30 -2.41 0.25
N GLU A 60 13.12 -1.26 -0.39
CA GLU A 60 13.03 -1.17 -1.85
C GLU A 60 14.38 -1.49 -2.49
N ASP A 61 14.33 -2.18 -3.63
CA ASP A 61 15.49 -2.30 -4.50
C ASP A 61 15.75 -0.95 -5.20
N GLU A 62 17.02 -0.60 -5.39
CA GLU A 62 17.46 0.60 -6.11
C GLU A 62 16.92 0.64 -7.54
N ASN A 63 16.57 -0.52 -8.11
CA ASN A 63 16.02 -0.67 -9.46
C ASN A 63 14.52 -0.35 -9.62
N ARG A 64 13.87 0.29 -8.63
CA ARG A 64 12.52 0.89 -8.66
C ARG A 64 11.48 0.27 -9.61
N LEU A 65 10.41 -0.22 -8.98
CA LEU A 65 9.12 -0.64 -9.57
C LEU A 65 9.25 -1.78 -10.58
N PRO A 66 8.94 -3.02 -10.17
CA PRO A 66 8.84 -4.11 -11.10
C PRO A 66 7.65 -3.85 -12.01
N GLY A 67 7.92 -3.60 -13.29
CA GLY A 67 6.90 -3.48 -14.33
C GLY A 67 6.22 -4.83 -14.55
N VAL A 68 5.23 -5.10 -13.71
CA VAL A 68 4.54 -6.38 -13.67
C VAL A 68 3.11 -6.18 -14.12
N GLU A 69 2.66 -7.12 -14.94
CA GLU A 69 1.32 -7.16 -15.49
C GLU A 69 0.27 -7.15 -14.36
N ALA A 70 -0.71 -6.25 -14.48
CA ALA A 70 -1.82 -6.18 -13.55
C ALA A 70 -2.60 -7.51 -13.55
N ASP A 71 -3.19 -7.87 -12.40
CA ASP A 71 -3.98 -9.11 -12.25
C ASP A 71 -3.21 -10.40 -12.60
N SER A 72 -1.90 -10.42 -12.45
CA SER A 72 -1.07 -11.60 -12.75
C SER A 72 -1.01 -12.60 -11.59
N SER A 73 -1.18 -12.13 -10.35
CA SER A 73 -0.91 -12.88 -9.13
C SER A 73 -2.14 -13.55 -8.50
N ASN A 74 -1.93 -14.74 -7.92
CA ASN A 74 -2.92 -15.43 -7.08
C ASN A 74 -2.82 -15.01 -5.60
N VAL A 75 -1.85 -14.16 -5.26
CA VAL A 75 -1.73 -13.58 -3.92
C VAL A 75 -2.97 -12.76 -3.62
N SER A 76 -3.61 -13.07 -2.49
CA SER A 76 -4.88 -12.50 -2.06
C SER A 76 -4.84 -11.90 -0.66
N ARG A 77 -3.80 -12.20 0.12
CA ARG A 77 -3.60 -11.66 1.47
C ARG A 77 -2.17 -11.12 1.59
N ILE A 78 -2.06 -9.81 1.74
CA ILE A 78 -0.76 -9.13 1.85
C ILE A 78 -0.65 -8.48 3.22
N ALA A 79 0.48 -8.72 3.89
CA ALA A 79 0.85 -8.03 5.11
C ALA A 79 2.31 -7.55 5.01
N ILE A 80 2.50 -6.24 4.92
CA ILE A 80 3.82 -5.61 4.84
C ILE A 80 3.96 -4.72 6.07
N HIS A 81 4.79 -5.12 7.02
CA HIS A 81 4.91 -4.42 8.29
C HIS A 81 6.28 -3.80 8.46
N HIS A 82 6.35 -2.73 9.25
CA HIS A 82 7.59 -2.01 9.56
C HIS A 82 8.43 -1.63 8.32
N SER A 83 7.78 -1.18 7.23
CA SER A 83 8.42 -0.93 5.93
C SER A 83 8.16 0.50 5.47
N SER A 84 9.17 1.18 4.92
CA SER A 84 9.07 2.57 4.45
C SER A 84 9.15 2.57 2.92
N LEU A 85 8.01 2.26 2.28
CA LEU A 85 7.89 2.08 0.83
C LEU A 85 7.26 3.31 0.17
N ASP A 86 7.74 3.61 -1.03
CA ASP A 86 7.20 4.57 -1.97
C ASP A 86 5.77 4.17 -2.41
N ILE A 87 4.95 5.18 -2.66
CA ILE A 87 3.56 4.97 -3.06
C ILE A 87 3.46 4.12 -4.33
N PHE A 88 4.35 4.30 -5.30
CA PHE A 88 4.30 3.56 -6.55
C PHE A 88 4.67 2.09 -6.37
N TYR A 89 5.50 1.77 -5.37
CA TYR A 89 5.79 0.38 -5.02
C TYR A 89 4.54 -0.30 -4.49
N LEU A 90 3.83 0.34 -3.57
CA LEU A 90 2.56 -0.16 -3.04
C LEU A 90 1.50 -0.30 -4.14
N VAL A 91 1.40 0.68 -5.04
CA VAL A 91 0.49 0.63 -6.19
C VAL A 91 0.80 -0.56 -7.09
N SER A 92 2.08 -0.84 -7.32
CA SER A 92 2.50 -2.02 -8.11
C SER A 92 2.03 -3.29 -7.42
N VAL A 93 2.34 -3.45 -6.13
CA VAL A 93 1.93 -4.62 -5.32
C VAL A 93 0.41 -4.84 -5.35
N LEU A 94 -0.38 -3.76 -5.17
CA LEU A 94 -1.83 -3.82 -5.24
C LEU A 94 -2.33 -4.22 -6.64
N SER A 95 -1.67 -3.73 -7.69
CA SER A 95 -2.07 -3.97 -9.08
C SER A 95 -1.86 -5.42 -9.53
N TRP A 96 -0.93 -6.16 -8.93
CA TRP A 96 -0.69 -7.57 -9.30
C TRP A 96 -1.80 -8.49 -8.84
N CYS A 97 -2.53 -8.13 -7.78
CA CYS A 97 -3.49 -9.00 -7.13
C CYS A 97 -4.79 -9.09 -7.93
N LYS A 98 -5.16 -10.27 -8.42
CA LYS A 98 -6.48 -10.50 -9.05
C LYS A 98 -7.63 -10.23 -8.08
N VAL A 99 -7.43 -10.70 -6.85
CA VAL A 99 -8.38 -10.57 -5.74
C VAL A 99 -7.60 -10.22 -4.49
N LEU A 100 -8.05 -9.22 -3.73
CA LEU A 100 -7.37 -8.76 -2.52
C LEU A 100 -8.38 -8.62 -1.37
N PRO A 101 -8.78 -9.73 -0.71
CA PRO A 101 -9.63 -9.69 0.47
C PRO A 101 -8.98 -9.09 1.72
N GLN A 102 -7.65 -9.11 1.83
CA GLN A 102 -6.95 -8.59 3.01
C GLN A 102 -5.66 -7.87 2.62
N PHE A 103 -5.54 -6.63 3.08
CA PHE A 103 -4.33 -5.84 2.92
C PHE A 103 -3.95 -5.16 4.23
N GLU A 104 -2.70 -5.34 4.62
CA GLU A 104 -2.11 -4.71 5.79
C GLU A 104 -0.78 -4.05 5.43
N TYR A 105 -0.62 -2.79 5.81
CA TYR A 105 0.61 -2.04 5.63
C TYR A 105 0.93 -1.18 6.87
N SER A 106 2.15 -1.28 7.38
CA SER A 106 2.63 -0.40 8.45
C SER A 106 4.07 0.02 8.27
N ILE A 107 4.38 1.26 8.67
CA ILE A 107 5.72 1.82 8.56
C ILE A 107 6.57 1.56 9.80
N GLY A 108 5.96 1.50 10.98
CA GLY A 108 6.65 1.07 12.20
C GLY A 108 7.80 2.00 12.64
N ARG A 109 7.69 3.31 12.38
CA ARG A 109 8.70 4.35 12.70
C ARG A 109 10.01 4.28 11.89
N ARG A 110 10.00 3.61 10.74
CA ARG A 110 11.14 3.52 9.82
C ARG A 110 11.20 4.74 8.89
N SER A 111 12.42 5.22 8.64
CA SER A 111 12.74 6.17 7.56
C SER A 111 13.20 5.40 6.32
N SER A 112 13.08 5.97 5.12
CA SER A 112 13.69 5.35 3.93
C SER A 112 15.22 5.37 4.01
N LEU A 113 15.84 4.44 3.29
CA LEU A 113 17.30 4.31 3.13
C LEU A 113 17.95 5.54 2.47
N ILE A 114 17.21 6.25 1.60
CA ILE A 114 17.72 7.40 0.84
C ILE A 114 17.74 8.69 1.71
N GLY A 115 17.46 8.58 3.02
CA GLY A 115 17.47 9.72 3.93
C GLY A 115 16.28 10.67 3.75
N GLY A 116 15.25 10.23 3.01
CA GLY A 116 13.96 10.91 2.89
C GLY A 116 12.86 10.18 3.66
N ASN A 117 11.73 10.85 3.87
CA ASN A 117 10.51 10.17 4.30
C ASN A 117 9.67 9.92 3.03
N PRO A 118 9.49 8.67 2.58
CA PRO A 118 8.71 8.39 1.38
C PRO A 118 7.29 8.88 1.67
N PHE A 119 6.82 9.82 0.86
CA PHE A 119 5.51 10.41 1.03
C PHE A 119 4.47 9.44 0.52
N LEU A 120 3.49 9.11 1.37
CA LEU A 120 2.35 8.34 0.94
C LEU A 120 1.28 9.31 0.46
N ASN A 121 0.96 9.27 -0.83
CA ASN A 121 -0.20 9.97 -1.35
C ASN A 121 -1.48 9.15 -1.07
N PRO A 122 -2.39 9.63 -0.21
CA PRO A 122 -3.59 8.89 0.15
C PRO A 122 -4.58 8.79 -1.02
N LYS A 123 -4.62 9.76 -1.93
CA LYS A 123 -5.44 9.73 -3.16
C LYS A 123 -5.04 8.57 -4.05
N THR A 124 -3.77 8.51 -4.41
CA THR A 124 -3.23 7.45 -5.28
C THR A 124 -3.43 6.07 -4.64
N PHE A 125 -3.21 5.98 -3.33
CA PHE A 125 -3.39 4.73 -2.59
C PHE A 125 -4.84 4.23 -2.62
N ILE A 126 -5.81 5.08 -2.23
CA ILE A 126 -7.21 4.66 -2.16
C ILE A 126 -7.81 4.36 -3.53
N LEU A 127 -7.41 5.10 -4.58
CA LEU A 127 -7.86 4.88 -5.95
C LEU A 127 -7.46 3.48 -6.45
N ASN A 128 -6.27 3.02 -6.08
CA ASN A 128 -5.81 1.67 -6.43
C ASN A 128 -6.58 0.56 -5.70
N LEU A 129 -7.10 0.84 -4.50
CA LEU A 129 -7.94 -0.11 -3.77
C LEU A 129 -9.37 -0.20 -4.31
N LEU A 130 -9.85 0.77 -5.11
CA LEU A 130 -11.24 0.79 -5.60
C LEU A 130 -11.63 -0.46 -6.40
N ARG A 131 -10.66 -1.08 -7.10
CA ARG A 131 -10.86 -2.33 -7.84
C ARG A 131 -11.22 -3.54 -6.96
N HIS A 132 -10.96 -3.45 -5.65
CA HIS A 132 -11.18 -4.51 -4.69
C HIS A 132 -12.36 -4.22 -3.73
N THR A 133 -13.14 -3.19 -4.00
CA THR A 133 -14.29 -2.75 -3.16
C THR A 133 -15.26 -3.85 -2.75
N GLN A 134 -15.56 -4.76 -3.68
CA GLN A 134 -16.50 -5.86 -3.49
C GLN A 134 -15.92 -7.06 -2.75
N ILE A 135 -14.60 -7.10 -2.51
CA ILE A 135 -13.91 -8.27 -1.95
C ILE A 135 -13.04 -7.96 -0.74
N LEU A 136 -12.51 -6.75 -0.62
CA LEU A 136 -11.63 -6.32 0.46
C LEU A 136 -12.41 -6.29 1.77
N GLY A 137 -12.15 -7.27 2.63
CA GLY A 137 -12.79 -7.45 3.93
C GLY A 137 -11.99 -6.88 5.10
N VAL A 138 -10.66 -6.79 4.94
CA VAL A 138 -9.75 -6.27 5.95
C VAL A 138 -8.80 -5.27 5.31
N LEU A 139 -8.77 -4.06 5.87
CA LEU A 139 -7.83 -3.01 5.52
C LEU A 139 -7.18 -2.48 6.80
N ASP A 140 -5.87 -2.68 6.94
CA ASP A 140 -5.08 -2.13 8.04
C ASP A 140 -3.93 -1.28 7.51
N ILE A 141 -4.00 0.03 7.73
CA ILE A 141 -3.04 1.00 7.21
C ILE A 141 -2.52 1.88 8.35
N ASP A 142 -1.20 1.86 8.54
CA ASP A 142 -0.47 2.68 9.50
C ASP A 142 0.62 3.52 8.81
N VAL A 143 0.18 4.67 8.29
CA VAL A 143 0.97 5.56 7.42
C VAL A 143 0.87 7.03 7.84
N GLU A 144 0.32 7.29 9.01
CA GLU A 144 -0.05 8.62 9.50
C GLU A 144 1.10 9.63 9.43
N ALA A 145 2.31 9.19 9.78
CA ALA A 145 3.51 10.04 9.81
C ALA A 145 4.07 10.36 8.41
N HIS A 146 3.50 9.81 7.34
CA HIS A 146 4.03 9.90 5.97
C HIS A 146 3.06 10.59 5.00
N ILE A 147 1.94 11.12 5.48
CA ILE A 147 1.04 11.95 4.67
C ILE A 147 1.47 13.41 4.84
N SER A 148 2.31 13.89 3.93
CA SER A 148 2.96 15.21 3.99
C SER A 148 1.96 16.34 4.14
N GLU A 149 0.82 16.24 3.45
CA GLU A 149 -0.10 17.36 3.26
C GLU A 149 -0.78 17.79 4.57
N PHE A 150 -0.86 16.90 5.56
CA PHE A 150 -1.37 17.22 6.89
C PHE A 150 -0.29 17.65 7.89
N THR A 151 0.99 17.56 7.51
CA THR A 151 2.12 17.96 8.38
C THR A 151 2.63 19.37 8.08
N ARG A 152 2.09 20.02 7.05
CA ARG A 152 2.51 21.37 6.65
C ARG A 152 1.87 22.42 7.55
N GLU A 153 2.67 23.42 7.93
CA GLU A 153 2.24 24.53 8.79
C GLU A 153 1.59 25.69 8.00
N ASP A 154 1.50 25.58 6.68
CA ASP A 154 0.78 26.55 5.86
C ASP A 154 -0.73 26.32 6.05
N ASN A 155 -1.48 27.37 6.41
CA ASN A 155 -2.94 27.34 6.57
C ASN A 155 -3.70 27.15 5.23
N GLU A 156 -3.07 26.53 4.24
CA GLU A 156 -3.65 26.16 2.96
C GLU A 156 -4.35 24.81 3.08
N TYR A 157 -5.36 24.59 2.23
CA TYR A 157 -5.99 23.28 2.16
C TYR A 157 -4.96 22.25 1.64
N PRO A 158 -4.91 21.04 2.22
CA PRO A 158 -4.05 19.97 1.73
C PRO A 158 -4.20 19.72 0.23
N ASP A 159 -3.09 19.81 -0.51
CA ASP A 159 -3.03 19.56 -1.96
C ASP A 159 -2.44 18.16 -2.24
N PHE A 160 -3.33 17.20 -2.49
CA PHE A 160 -2.96 15.81 -2.79
C PHE A 160 -2.59 15.58 -4.26
N GLU A 161 -2.51 16.62 -5.10
CA GLU A 161 -1.97 16.48 -6.47
C GLU A 161 -0.47 16.76 -6.53
N ARG A 162 0.10 17.35 -5.47
CA ARG A 162 1.48 17.87 -5.46
C ARG A 162 2.56 16.79 -5.53
N HIS A 163 2.37 15.68 -4.83
CA HIS A 163 3.36 14.59 -4.71
C HIS A 163 2.68 13.23 -4.73
N GLY A 164 3.28 12.24 -5.37
CA GLY A 164 2.77 10.86 -5.48
C GLY A 164 1.48 10.73 -6.30
N GLY A 165 1.13 11.76 -7.08
CA GLY A 165 -0.08 11.84 -7.92
C GLY A 165 0.17 11.48 -9.39
N GLN A 166 -0.72 11.93 -10.28
CA GLN A 166 -0.64 11.63 -11.71
C GLN A 166 0.62 12.19 -12.37
N ALA A 167 1.02 13.42 -12.01
CA ALA A 167 2.19 14.09 -12.61
C ALA A 167 3.49 13.31 -12.32
N ASP A 168 3.72 12.95 -11.05
CA ASP A 168 4.88 12.15 -10.64
C ASP A 168 4.91 10.78 -11.34
N LEU A 169 3.75 10.13 -11.50
CA LEU A 169 3.69 8.85 -12.23
C LEU A 169 4.02 9.01 -13.72
N LEU A 170 3.55 10.09 -14.35
CA LEU A 170 3.87 10.40 -15.74
C LEU A 170 5.37 10.66 -15.92
N GLU A 171 5.97 11.45 -15.02
CA GLU A 171 7.42 11.70 -15.01
C GLU A 171 8.20 10.38 -14.87
N LEU A 172 7.81 9.53 -13.92
CA LEU A 172 8.46 8.22 -13.77
C LEU A 172 8.31 7.34 -15.02
N ALA A 173 7.16 7.36 -15.68
CA ALA A 173 6.91 6.59 -16.90
C ALA A 173 7.73 7.10 -18.11
N GLU A 174 8.13 8.37 -18.14
CA GLU A 174 9.06 8.89 -19.15
C GLU A 174 10.45 8.26 -19.03
N PHE A 175 10.89 7.95 -17.80
CA PHE A 175 12.19 7.33 -17.52
C PHE A 175 12.13 5.80 -17.47
N ASN A 176 10.97 5.21 -17.21
CA ASN A 176 10.76 3.76 -17.14
C ASN A 176 9.50 3.34 -17.89
N SER A 177 9.68 2.87 -19.13
CA SER A 177 8.62 2.39 -20.01
C SER A 177 7.82 1.19 -19.48
N SER A 178 8.29 0.55 -18.42
CA SER A 178 7.60 -0.59 -17.80
C SER A 178 6.51 -0.15 -16.81
N ILE A 179 6.47 1.14 -16.47
CA ILE A 179 5.44 1.71 -15.60
C ILE A 179 4.16 1.89 -16.41
N MET A 180 3.10 1.19 -16.00
CA MET A 180 1.79 1.34 -16.62
C MET A 180 1.10 2.60 -16.05
N VAL A 181 0.79 3.55 -16.93
CA VAL A 181 0.07 4.77 -16.54
C VAL A 181 -1.44 4.55 -16.66
N PRO A 182 -2.23 4.70 -15.57
CA PRO A 182 -3.67 4.61 -15.63
C PRO A 182 -4.29 5.72 -16.50
N PRO A 183 -5.45 5.46 -17.15
CA PRO A 183 -6.15 6.47 -17.94
C PRO A 183 -6.61 7.66 -17.07
N GLU A 184 -6.85 8.82 -17.68
CA GLU A 184 -7.25 10.04 -16.95
C GLU A 184 -8.53 9.84 -16.11
N SER A 185 -9.45 8.98 -16.55
CA SER A 185 -10.67 8.62 -15.82
C SER A 185 -10.36 8.01 -14.45
N PHE A 186 -9.24 7.29 -14.30
CA PHE A 186 -8.81 6.71 -13.04
C PHE A 186 -8.65 7.78 -11.95
N TRP A 187 -8.03 8.90 -12.30
CA TRP A 187 -7.69 10.01 -11.42
C TRP A 187 -8.88 10.92 -11.05
N LYS A 188 -9.98 10.80 -11.81
CA LYS A 188 -11.23 11.55 -11.60
C LYS A 188 -12.26 10.78 -10.78
N GLN A 189 -11.97 9.54 -10.40
CA GLN A 189 -12.88 8.74 -9.57
C GLN A 189 -13.00 9.35 -8.17
N ASN A 190 -14.21 9.33 -7.62
CA ASN A 190 -14.43 9.65 -6.23
C ASN A 190 -14.16 8.41 -5.38
N ALA A 191 -13.07 8.41 -4.64
CA ALA A 191 -12.74 7.33 -3.73
C ALA A 191 -13.26 7.63 -2.32
N SER A 192 -14.34 6.96 -1.94
CA SER A 192 -14.91 7.00 -0.59
C SER A 192 -14.76 5.64 0.08
N LEU A 193 -14.62 5.64 1.41
CA LEU A 193 -14.69 4.41 2.20
C LEU A 193 -16.06 3.72 2.08
N GLN A 194 -17.13 4.46 1.76
CA GLN A 194 -18.44 3.86 1.47
C GLN A 194 -18.42 2.90 0.29
N ASN A 195 -17.49 3.08 -0.66
CA ASN A 195 -17.43 2.22 -1.84
C ASN A 195 -17.01 0.78 -1.47
N PHE A 196 -16.41 0.56 -0.31
CA PHE A 196 -15.90 -0.74 0.12
C PHE A 196 -16.99 -1.60 0.77
N GLU A 197 -17.91 -2.10 -0.05
CA GLU A 197 -19.08 -2.85 0.40
C GLU A 197 -18.75 -4.08 1.24
N SER A 198 -17.63 -4.76 0.98
CA SER A 198 -17.24 -5.96 1.72
C SER A 198 -16.39 -5.70 2.98
N LEU A 199 -16.04 -4.43 3.25
CA LEU A 199 -15.07 -4.11 4.31
C LEU A 199 -15.70 -4.26 5.70
N LYS A 200 -15.18 -5.22 6.47
CA LYS A 200 -15.63 -5.55 7.83
C LYS A 200 -14.69 -5.02 8.90
N ARG A 201 -13.38 -4.94 8.60
CA ARG A 201 -12.36 -4.47 9.55
C ARG A 201 -11.55 -3.36 8.91
N LEU A 202 -11.56 -2.19 9.55
CA LEU A 202 -10.79 -1.02 9.15
C LEU A 202 -9.90 -0.58 10.32
N SER A 203 -8.60 -0.56 10.09
CA SER A 203 -7.62 0.10 10.96
C SER A 203 -6.94 1.18 10.14
N ILE A 204 -7.01 2.44 10.56
CA ILE A 204 -6.59 3.58 9.75
C ILE A 204 -6.12 4.75 10.62
N GLY A 205 -5.16 5.53 10.12
CA GLY A 205 -4.73 6.79 10.72
C GLY A 205 -5.77 7.92 10.59
N VAL A 206 -5.74 8.90 11.49
CA VAL A 206 -6.73 9.99 11.52
C VAL A 206 -6.65 10.90 10.29
N ASN A 207 -5.44 11.24 9.82
CA ASN A 207 -5.26 12.06 8.62
C ASN A 207 -5.76 11.34 7.36
N PHE A 208 -5.46 10.05 7.22
CA PHE A 208 -5.98 9.25 6.10
C PHE A 208 -7.51 9.19 6.15
N LEU A 209 -8.09 8.98 7.34
CA LEU A 209 -9.53 8.95 7.52
C LEU A 209 -10.17 10.30 7.13
N ILE A 210 -9.58 11.43 7.54
CA ILE A 210 -10.03 12.76 7.16
C ILE A 210 -10.00 12.92 5.64
N TYR A 211 -8.91 12.53 4.99
CA TYR A 211 -8.82 12.56 3.52
C TYR A 211 -9.99 11.82 2.85
N CYS A 212 -10.26 10.58 3.27
CA CYS A 212 -11.37 9.77 2.73
C CYS A 212 -12.76 10.36 2.98
N THR A 213 -12.92 11.21 3.99
CA THR A 213 -14.19 11.89 4.27
C THR A 213 -14.33 13.19 3.48
N TRP A 214 -13.23 13.86 3.14
CA TRP A 214 -13.24 15.07 2.32
C TRP A 214 -13.63 14.80 0.89
N THR A 215 -13.21 13.65 0.32
CA THR A 215 -13.65 13.23 -1.03
C THR A 215 -15.18 13.11 -1.14
N VAL A 216 -15.85 12.69 -0.07
CA VAL A 216 -17.32 12.64 0.03
C VAL A 216 -17.93 14.05 0.06
N ASN A 217 -17.29 14.99 0.76
CA ASN A 217 -17.82 16.33 0.99
C ASN A 217 -17.54 17.30 -0.17
N ALA A 218 -16.41 17.17 -0.87
CA ALA A 218 -16.11 17.96 -2.06
C ALA A 218 -17.13 17.71 -3.20
N ALA A 219 -17.70 16.51 -3.26
CA ALA A 219 -18.79 16.18 -4.20
C ALA A 219 -20.15 16.77 -3.76
N ARG A 220 -20.35 17.04 -2.47
CA ARG A 220 -21.58 17.60 -1.89
C ARG A 220 -21.40 19.09 -1.65
N ASN A 221 -21.41 19.87 -2.73
CA ASN A 221 -21.43 21.34 -2.66
C ASN A 221 -22.52 21.82 -1.68
N ASN A 222 -22.09 22.48 -0.60
CA ASN A 222 -22.86 23.15 0.46
C ASN A 222 -23.13 22.33 1.74
N SER A 223 -22.32 22.66 2.77
CA SER A 223 -22.59 22.68 4.21
C SER A 223 -21.65 21.82 5.09
N PRO A 224 -21.16 22.36 6.22
CA PRO A 224 -20.02 21.85 6.99
C PRO A 224 -20.40 20.78 8.03
N SER A 225 -21.52 20.07 7.87
CA SER A 225 -21.88 19.00 8.81
C SER A 225 -21.09 17.73 8.45
N PHE A 226 -19.88 17.65 8.97
CA PHE A 226 -19.07 16.44 8.96
C PHE A 226 -19.75 15.36 9.80
N CYS A 227 -20.19 14.29 9.15
CA CYS A 227 -20.64 13.07 9.82
C CYS A 227 -19.71 11.93 9.39
N LEU A 228 -18.81 11.54 10.30
CA LEU A 228 -17.91 10.40 10.06
C LEU A 228 -18.70 9.13 9.71
N ILE A 229 -19.82 8.90 10.41
CA ILE A 229 -20.68 7.73 10.24
C ILE A 229 -21.15 7.62 8.78
N ASP A 230 -21.53 8.75 8.18
CA ASP A 230 -22.01 8.76 6.80
C ASP A 230 -20.90 8.38 5.83
N SER A 231 -19.61 8.53 6.18
CA SER A 231 -18.48 8.23 5.30
C SER A 231 -17.93 6.81 5.46
N LEU A 232 -18.42 6.03 6.42
CA LEU A 232 -17.90 4.68 6.70
C LEU A 232 -18.45 3.62 5.72
N PRO A 233 -17.73 2.50 5.52
CA PRO A 233 -18.24 1.36 4.78
C PRO A 233 -19.52 0.80 5.42
N PRO A 234 -20.51 0.34 4.61
CA PRO A 234 -21.83 -0.04 5.11
C PRO A 234 -21.83 -1.31 5.98
N ASN A 235 -20.88 -2.21 5.78
CA ASN A 235 -20.80 -3.51 6.47
C ASN A 235 -19.67 -3.57 7.51
N LEU A 236 -19.22 -2.42 8.01
CA LEU A 236 -18.12 -2.33 8.95
C LEU A 236 -18.50 -2.91 10.33
N GLU A 237 -17.76 -3.92 10.78
CA GLU A 237 -17.94 -4.60 12.06
C GLU A 237 -16.92 -4.10 13.11
N TYR A 238 -15.77 -3.61 12.67
CA TYR A 238 -14.67 -3.15 13.52
C TYR A 238 -13.98 -1.93 12.91
N ILE A 239 -13.79 -0.89 13.73
CA ILE A 239 -12.99 0.28 13.40
C ILE A 239 -11.92 0.53 14.47
N CYS A 240 -10.67 0.71 14.03
CA CYS A 240 -9.58 1.21 14.84
C CYS A 240 -9.07 2.51 14.22
N ILE A 241 -9.13 3.60 14.97
CA ILE A 241 -8.55 4.89 14.56
C ILE A 241 -7.22 5.03 15.29
N ARG A 242 -6.12 4.96 14.54
CA ARG A 242 -4.76 5.07 15.06
C ARG A 242 -4.43 6.54 15.37
N VAL A 243 -3.56 6.75 16.36
CA VAL A 243 -3.07 8.10 16.77
C VAL A 243 -4.19 9.02 17.33
N TYR A 244 -5.40 8.51 17.52
CA TYR A 244 -6.48 9.25 18.17
C TYR A 244 -6.30 9.30 19.69
N GLU A 245 -6.04 10.48 20.23
CA GLU A 245 -6.07 10.74 21.67
C GLU A 245 -7.33 11.53 22.05
N LYS A 246 -8.25 10.88 22.78
CA LYS A 246 -9.50 11.51 23.24
C LYS A 246 -9.21 12.80 24.01
N GLY A 247 -9.74 13.92 23.52
CA GLY A 247 -9.64 15.23 24.18
C GLY A 247 -8.38 16.03 23.83
N LYS A 248 -7.51 15.51 22.96
CA LYS A 248 -6.49 16.31 22.28
C LYS A 248 -7.03 16.76 20.92
N LYS A 249 -6.87 18.06 20.66
CA LYS A 249 -7.13 18.68 19.36
C LYS A 249 -5.90 18.54 18.48
#